data_AF-A0A3D3L8W8-F1
#
_entry.id   AF-A0A3D3L8W8-F1
#
_cell.length_a   1.000
_cell.length_b   1.000
_cell.length_c   1.000
_cell.angle_alpha   90.00
_cell.angle_beta   90.00
_cell.angle_gamma   90.00
#
_symmetry.space_group_name_H-M   'P 1'
#
loop_
_entity.id
_entity.type
_entity.pdbx_description
1 polymer ?
#
loop_
_entity_poly.entity_id
_entity_poly.type
_entity_poly.pdbx_seq_one_letter_code
_entity_poly.pdbx_strand_id
1 'polypeptide(L)'
;MKRIAPIFLVILCSASAQTTDPAPLASARAAFLRDVLASSKTLSGQYESALARAEAELAAAAEYEEALLVRRRRDELKALYPVTGAEIAASLAIPLPARQARLSGSVEARGEELTQWRTNGSSAEWTGVKVSPGRYYLELEACLIETAPPPDGMLPGLFRPQEHVTFEFHELSLLPGAAENRRSFEIAPVRADGAFTSLQAGPVTFTRSPVSLRLTAAAGYPARHIRLRALRLIPAAQDAPTIVSPDSSTPTLDDQRKSLSETLAAVQKPIVDGYLQSLRDLAAGTPALKDAADAEARRIIRMLQDNGRSTQRLLGAATPLSAFDDLDGAVFVPDPANEGDRFFVEHDGSRLRVQLLWVECAPVDAARDADRAGRIREHFRIEDTDSPARLAREFTAGYLEGKPLRLLVRPGKNKDGSISALVFLPEVGLYQNILVDQGLAAVIAPREKRGVSETGLHDSLLARERAAQRRKPAPGAWALSEGARR
;
A
#
# COMPACT_ATOMS: atom_id res chain seq x y z
N MET A 1 -62.15 -12.98 38.91
CA MET A 1 -61.07 -14.00 38.84
C MET A 1 -60.92 -14.38 37.37
N LYS A 2 -59.82 -14.27 36.65
CA LYS A 2 -58.40 -13.99 36.92
C LYS A 2 -57.80 -13.43 35.61
N ARG A 3 -57.08 -12.30 35.75
CA ARG A 3 -55.89 -11.81 35.02
C ARG A 3 -55.93 -11.72 33.48
N ILE A 4 -56.19 -10.51 33.00
CA ILE A 4 -55.72 -9.98 31.72
C ILE A 4 -54.23 -9.67 31.88
N ALA A 5 -53.38 -10.24 31.03
CA ALA A 5 -51.95 -9.93 30.95
C ALA A 5 -51.72 -8.78 29.95
N PRO A 6 -50.85 -7.79 30.24
CA PRO A 6 -50.57 -6.71 29.32
C PRO A 6 -49.55 -7.15 28.26
N ILE A 7 -49.87 -6.89 26.99
CA ILE A 7 -48.95 -7.01 25.85
C ILE A 7 -47.96 -5.85 25.95
N PHE A 8 -46.70 -6.15 26.30
CA PHE A 8 -45.61 -5.21 26.20
C PHE A 8 -45.25 -4.98 24.72
N LEU A 9 -45.67 -3.84 24.19
CA LEU A 9 -45.23 -3.30 22.91
C LEU A 9 -43.80 -2.75 23.09
N VAL A 10 -42.80 -3.52 22.68
CA VAL A 10 -41.41 -3.02 22.55
C VAL A 10 -41.34 -2.18 21.29
N ILE A 11 -41.36 -0.86 21.45
CA ILE A 11 -41.00 0.10 20.41
C ILE A 11 -39.47 0.06 20.28
N LEU A 12 -38.96 -0.69 19.31
CA LEU A 12 -37.57 -0.59 18.88
C LEU A 12 -37.43 0.69 18.04
N CYS A 13 -36.91 1.74 18.67
CA CYS A 13 -36.34 2.89 17.97
C CYS A 13 -35.20 2.42 17.06
N SER A 14 -35.40 2.57 15.76
CA SER A 14 -34.36 2.40 14.74
C SER A 14 -33.32 3.51 14.87
N ALA A 15 -32.32 3.31 15.72
CA ALA A 15 -31.09 4.09 15.69
C ALA A 15 -30.32 3.71 14.42
N SER A 16 -29.98 4.71 13.59
CA SER A 16 -29.10 4.58 12.45
C SER A 16 -27.73 4.08 12.91
N ALA A 17 -27.47 2.78 12.79
CA ALA A 17 -26.14 2.23 12.96
C ALA A 17 -25.26 2.71 11.80
N GLN A 18 -24.48 3.76 12.04
CA GLN A 18 -23.24 3.97 11.29
C GLN A 18 -22.41 2.70 11.52
N THR A 19 -22.27 1.89 10.48
CA THR A 19 -21.36 0.75 10.47
C THR A 19 -19.94 1.29 10.62
N THR A 20 -19.44 1.31 11.84
CA THR A 20 -18.02 1.45 12.15
C THR A 20 -17.31 0.24 11.56
N ASP A 21 -16.44 0.49 10.56
CA ASP A 21 -15.50 -0.51 10.06
C ASP A 21 -14.76 -1.14 11.27
N PRO A 22 -14.56 -2.47 11.29
CA PRO A 22 -13.77 -3.08 12.36
C PRO A 22 -12.38 -2.45 12.37
N ALA A 23 -11.89 -2.06 13.56
CA ALA A 23 -10.61 -1.36 13.78
C ALA A 23 -9.41 -1.85 12.94
N PRO A 24 -9.21 -3.16 12.66
CA PRO A 24 -8.11 -3.62 11.78
C PRO A 24 -8.27 -3.24 10.30
N LEU A 25 -9.49 -3.04 9.82
CA LEU A 25 -9.79 -2.70 8.42
C LEU A 25 -9.60 -1.21 8.15
N ALA A 26 -9.96 -0.37 9.12
CA ALA A 26 -9.67 1.06 9.08
C ALA A 26 -8.16 1.34 9.12
N SER A 27 -7.39 0.58 9.91
CA SER A 27 -5.93 0.69 9.96
C SER A 27 -5.26 0.18 8.68
N ALA A 28 -5.75 -0.93 8.11
CA ALA A 28 -5.27 -1.45 6.82
C ALA A 28 -5.58 -0.49 5.66
N ARG A 29 -6.77 0.11 5.63
CA ARG A 29 -7.14 1.14 4.63
C ARG A 29 -6.30 2.41 4.77
N ALA A 30 -6.04 2.85 6.00
CA ALA A 30 -5.17 4.00 6.25
C ALA A 30 -3.69 3.71 5.94
N ALA A 31 -3.24 2.46 6.08
CA ALA A 31 -1.92 2.02 5.67
C ALA A 31 -1.80 1.93 4.14
N PHE A 32 -2.80 1.38 3.46
CA PHE A 32 -2.89 1.31 2.00
C PHE A 32 -2.94 2.70 1.36
N LEU A 33 -3.75 3.63 1.89
CA LEU A 33 -3.78 5.00 1.37
C LEU A 33 -2.46 5.74 1.62
N ARG A 34 -1.77 5.46 2.72
CA ARG A 34 -0.41 5.98 2.95
C ARG A 34 0.60 5.40 1.98
N ASP A 35 0.49 4.11 1.67
CA ASP A 35 1.36 3.43 0.71
C ASP A 35 1.09 3.93 -0.72
N VAL A 36 -0.17 4.17 -1.10
CA VAL A 36 -0.57 4.75 -2.39
C VAL A 36 -0.14 6.22 -2.52
N LEU A 37 -0.21 7.00 -1.44
CA LEU A 37 0.26 8.40 -1.44
C LEU A 37 1.78 8.52 -1.34
N ALA A 38 2.47 7.58 -0.70
CA ALA A 38 3.93 7.50 -0.68
C ALA A 38 4.50 6.95 -2.00
N SER A 39 3.77 6.03 -2.64
CA SER A 39 4.11 5.47 -3.97
C SER A 39 3.62 6.32 -5.13
N SER A 40 2.76 7.31 -4.90
CA SER A 40 2.52 8.39 -5.85
C SER A 40 3.77 9.28 -5.92
N LYS A 41 4.81 8.74 -6.55
CA LYS A 41 5.92 9.54 -7.08
C LYS A 41 5.28 10.65 -7.90
N THR A 42 5.61 11.90 -7.60
CA THR A 42 5.22 13.02 -8.44
C THR A 42 5.61 12.69 -9.89
N LEU A 43 4.80 13.09 -10.86
CA LEU A 43 5.09 12.89 -12.29
C LEU A 43 6.55 13.25 -12.61
N SER A 44 7.08 14.31 -12.00
CA SER A 44 8.49 14.71 -12.07
C SER A 44 9.47 13.60 -11.67
N GLY A 45 9.24 12.89 -10.56
CA GLY A 45 10.10 11.79 -10.12
C GLY A 45 10.00 10.54 -11.00
N GLN A 46 8.83 10.30 -11.61
CA GLN A 46 8.66 9.24 -12.60
C GLN A 46 9.46 9.57 -13.88
N TYR A 47 9.39 10.82 -14.35
CA TYR A 47 10.17 11.31 -15.48
C TYR A 47 11.68 11.29 -15.22
N GLU A 48 12.14 11.68 -14.03
CA GLU A 48 13.57 11.59 -13.67
C GLU A 48 14.07 10.14 -13.68
N SER A 49 13.27 9.21 -13.17
CA SER A 49 13.62 7.78 -13.18
C SER A 49 13.63 7.19 -14.59
N ALA A 50 12.70 7.62 -15.46
CA ALA A 50 12.66 7.21 -16.86
C ALA A 50 13.86 7.76 -17.65
N LEU A 51 14.25 9.02 -17.42
CA LEU A 51 15.44 9.62 -18.05
C LEU A 51 16.73 8.96 -17.56
N ALA A 52 16.83 8.61 -16.27
CA ALA A 52 17.98 7.88 -15.74
C ALA A 52 18.09 6.46 -16.35
N ARG A 53 16.95 5.79 -16.58
CA ARG A 53 16.93 4.49 -17.24
C ARG A 53 17.30 4.59 -18.72
N ALA A 54 16.80 5.60 -19.42
CA ALA A 54 17.17 5.87 -20.82
C ALA A 54 18.66 6.20 -20.96
N GLU A 55 19.25 6.97 -20.05
CA GLU A 55 20.71 7.21 -20.01
C GLU A 55 21.49 5.89 -19.87
N ALA A 56 21.05 4.98 -19.00
CA ALA A 56 21.71 3.69 -18.78
C ALA A 56 21.58 2.75 -19.99
N GLU A 57 20.41 2.72 -20.64
CA GLU A 57 20.16 1.91 -21.84
C GLU A 57 20.97 2.42 -23.05
N LEU A 58 21.05 3.74 -23.26
CA LEU A 58 21.86 4.35 -24.32
C LEU A 58 23.37 4.19 -24.06
N ALA A 59 23.79 4.27 -22.79
CA ALA A 59 25.17 3.98 -22.41
C ALA A 59 25.53 2.50 -22.64
N ALA A 60 24.59 1.58 -22.42
CA ALA A 60 24.75 0.15 -22.72
C ALA A 60 24.77 -0.13 -24.24
N ALA A 61 24.06 0.66 -25.04
CA ALA A 61 24.07 0.60 -26.50
C ALA A 61 25.31 1.27 -27.15
N ALA A 62 26.23 1.84 -26.34
CA ALA A 62 27.39 2.62 -26.78
C ALA A 62 27.03 3.89 -27.59
N GLU A 63 25.81 4.40 -27.43
CA GLU A 63 25.31 5.62 -28.07
C GLU A 63 25.53 6.83 -27.14
N TYR A 64 26.81 7.19 -26.98
CA TYR A 64 27.24 8.17 -25.98
C TYR A 64 26.74 9.61 -26.21
N GLU A 65 26.49 10.00 -27.46
CA GLU A 65 26.00 11.35 -27.78
C GLU A 65 24.55 11.56 -27.31
N GLU A 66 23.71 10.54 -27.47
CA GLU A 66 22.31 10.59 -27.04
C GLU A 66 22.20 10.51 -25.52
N ALA A 67 23.04 9.69 -24.87
CA ALA A 67 23.13 9.62 -23.42
C ALA A 67 23.50 10.98 -22.78
N LEU A 68 24.40 11.75 -23.42
CA LEU A 68 24.77 13.11 -22.96
C LEU A 68 23.62 14.11 -23.06
N LEU A 69 22.77 14.01 -24.10
CA LEU A 69 21.58 14.85 -24.26
C LEU A 69 20.51 14.51 -23.21
N VAL A 70 20.30 13.23 -22.93
CA VAL A 70 19.39 12.77 -21.86
C VAL A 70 19.88 13.24 -20.49
N ARG A 71 21.20 13.17 -20.25
CA ARG A 71 21.81 13.69 -19.03
C ARG A 71 21.63 15.19 -18.87
N ARG A 72 21.86 15.99 -19.92
CA ARG A 72 21.60 17.44 -19.89
C ARG A 72 20.14 17.76 -19.58
N ARG A 73 19.19 17.07 -20.23
CA ARG A 73 17.75 17.27 -19.96
C ARG A 73 17.38 16.90 -18.52
N ARG A 74 17.98 15.85 -17.96
CA ARG A 74 17.80 15.50 -16.55
C ARG A 74 18.33 16.60 -15.63
N ASP A 75 19.51 17.13 -15.93
CA ASP A 75 20.14 18.17 -15.12
C ASP A 75 19.37 19.51 -15.23
N GLU A 76 18.81 19.83 -16.39
CA GLU A 76 17.90 20.96 -16.62
C GLU A 76 16.58 20.81 -15.83
N LEU A 77 15.98 19.62 -15.82
CA LEU A 77 14.76 19.34 -15.04
C LEU A 77 15.01 19.45 -13.54
N LYS A 78 16.16 18.95 -13.07
CA LYS A 78 16.60 19.12 -11.66
C LYS A 78 16.83 20.58 -11.30
N ALA A 79 17.31 21.40 -12.24
CA ALA A 79 17.48 22.83 -12.03
C ALA A 79 16.15 23.60 -12.01
N LEU A 80 15.15 23.15 -12.78
CA LEU A 80 13.80 23.76 -12.83
C LEU A 80 12.93 23.37 -11.63
N TYR A 81 13.19 22.23 -10.99
CA TYR A 81 12.50 21.76 -9.79
C TYR A 81 13.46 21.57 -8.61
N PRO A 82 13.99 22.64 -8.00
CA PRO A 82 14.80 22.55 -6.77
C PRO A 82 13.98 22.07 -5.56
N VAL A 83 12.66 21.95 -5.68
CA VAL A 83 11.72 21.52 -4.62
C VAL A 83 11.73 19.99 -4.50
N THR A 84 12.85 19.45 -4.06
CA THR A 84 13.00 18.03 -3.70
C THR A 84 13.15 17.90 -2.19
N GLY A 85 12.14 17.32 -1.55
CA GLY A 85 12.21 16.78 -0.18
C GLY A 85 12.10 17.80 0.96
N ALA A 86 12.96 18.82 1.03
CA ALA A 86 13.07 19.68 2.21
C ALA A 86 11.86 20.60 2.45
N GLU A 87 11.28 21.18 1.39
CA GLU A 87 10.10 22.06 1.50
C GLU A 87 8.79 21.27 1.64
N ILE A 88 8.72 20.05 1.08
CA ILE A 88 7.58 19.13 1.28
C ILE A 88 7.62 18.52 2.68
N ALA A 89 8.82 18.18 3.19
CA ALA A 89 9.01 17.80 4.58
C ALA A 89 8.68 18.95 5.54
N ALA A 90 8.99 20.20 5.17
CA ALA A 90 8.62 21.39 5.93
C ALA A 90 7.10 21.68 5.89
N SER A 91 6.41 21.39 4.79
CA SER A 91 4.95 21.55 4.69
C SER A 91 4.16 20.45 5.41
N LEU A 92 4.75 19.26 5.55
CA LEU A 92 4.22 18.15 6.34
C LEU A 92 4.72 18.14 7.80
N ALA A 93 5.62 19.05 8.17
CA ALA A 93 6.13 19.16 9.53
C ALA A 93 5.04 19.71 10.45
N ILE A 94 4.87 19.06 11.61
CA ILE A 94 3.93 19.51 12.63
C ILE A 94 4.71 20.38 13.62
N PRO A 95 4.49 21.71 13.66
CA PRO A 95 5.21 22.59 14.57
C PRO A 95 4.76 22.36 16.02
N LEU A 96 5.72 22.39 16.95
CA LEU A 96 5.51 22.35 18.40
C LEU A 96 5.92 23.71 18.99
N PRO A 97 5.09 24.76 18.84
CA PRO A 97 5.46 26.11 19.24
C PRO A 97 5.66 26.20 20.75
N ALA A 98 6.69 26.93 21.18
CA ALA A 98 7.04 27.07 22.60
C ALA A 98 5.91 27.70 23.42
N ARG A 99 5.15 28.62 22.81
CA ARG A 99 4.02 29.32 23.45
C ARG A 99 2.83 28.44 23.78
N GLN A 100 2.67 27.32 23.07
CA GLN A 100 1.58 26.37 23.32
C GLN A 100 1.99 25.27 24.30
N ALA A 101 3.26 25.25 24.72
CA ALA A 101 3.73 24.30 25.71
C ALA A 101 3.24 24.68 27.10
N ARG A 102 2.69 23.70 27.82
CA ARG A 102 2.50 23.78 29.27
C ARG A 102 3.86 23.52 29.93
N LEU A 103 4.41 24.55 30.55
CA LEU A 103 5.73 24.51 31.19
C LEU A 103 5.62 24.07 32.65
N SER A 104 6.60 23.33 33.14
CA SER A 104 6.78 22.98 34.55
C SER A 104 8.24 23.09 34.97
N GLY A 105 8.47 23.33 36.27
CA GLY A 105 9.80 23.54 36.82
C GLY A 105 10.27 24.98 36.60
N SER A 106 11.52 25.17 36.19
CA SER A 106 12.10 26.49 35.95
C SER A 106 12.06 26.94 34.49
N VAL A 107 11.48 26.14 33.60
CA VAL A 107 11.46 26.41 32.15
C VAL A 107 10.61 27.63 31.83
N GLU A 108 11.15 28.53 31.00
CA GLU A 108 10.47 29.73 30.54
C GLU A 108 10.44 29.77 29.01
N ALA A 109 9.28 30.11 28.44
CA ALA A 109 9.13 30.39 27.01
C ALA A 109 9.35 31.88 26.75
N ARG A 110 10.46 32.21 26.07
CA ARG A 110 10.77 33.57 25.62
C ARG A 110 10.53 33.67 24.11
N GLY A 111 9.32 34.05 23.72
CA GLY A 111 8.92 34.04 22.32
C GLY A 111 8.75 32.60 21.82
N GLU A 112 9.56 32.19 20.84
CA GLU A 112 9.60 30.82 20.31
C GLU A 112 10.74 29.97 20.91
N GLU A 113 11.45 30.49 21.91
CA GLU A 113 12.57 29.80 22.56
C GLU A 113 12.17 29.26 23.94
N LEU A 114 12.52 28.01 24.23
CA LEU A 114 12.45 27.41 25.57
C LEU A 114 13.80 27.56 26.27
N THR A 115 13.79 28.20 27.43
CA THR A 115 14.99 28.54 28.20
C THR A 115 14.85 28.15 29.67
N GLN A 116 15.90 28.37 30.48
CA GLN A 116 15.88 28.19 31.94
C GLN A 116 15.66 26.74 32.44
N TRP A 117 16.36 25.77 31.85
CA TRP A 117 16.32 24.34 32.26
C TRP A 117 17.15 24.03 33.52
N ARG A 118 16.97 24.79 34.60
CA ARG A 118 17.82 24.78 35.80
C ARG A 118 17.47 23.72 36.84
N THR A 119 16.19 23.36 36.98
CA THR A 119 15.73 22.44 38.03
C THR A 119 15.46 21.04 37.50
N ASN A 120 15.65 20.03 38.35
CA ASN A 120 15.25 18.66 38.04
C ASN A 120 13.72 18.59 37.90
N GLY A 121 13.22 17.89 36.87
CA GLY A 121 11.79 17.85 36.54
C GLY A 121 11.28 19.02 35.70
N SER A 122 12.19 19.88 35.20
CA SER A 122 11.87 20.89 34.18
C SER A 122 11.32 20.23 32.93
N SER A 123 10.10 20.60 32.52
CA SER A 123 9.44 19.98 31.36
C SER A 123 8.56 20.95 30.57
N ALA A 124 8.41 20.65 29.28
CA ALA A 124 7.49 21.30 28.37
C ALA A 124 6.54 20.25 27.79
N GLU A 125 5.24 20.46 27.91
CA GLU A 125 4.20 19.53 27.48
C GLU A 125 3.26 20.15 26.44
N TRP A 126 3.04 19.46 25.32
CA TRP A 126 2.06 19.83 24.30
C TRP A 126 0.91 18.84 24.32
N THR A 127 -0.31 19.33 24.48
CA THR A 127 -1.53 18.50 24.51
C THR A 127 -2.34 18.68 23.23
N GLY A 128 -3.05 17.63 22.82
CA GLY A 128 -3.96 17.72 21.67
C GLY A 128 -3.24 17.81 20.31
N VAL A 129 -1.99 17.35 20.20
CA VAL A 129 -1.21 17.42 18.96
C VAL A 129 -1.81 16.44 17.95
N LYS A 130 -2.32 16.98 16.84
CA LYS A 130 -2.90 16.19 15.75
C LYS A 130 -1.79 15.64 14.87
N VAL A 131 -1.43 14.38 15.09
CA VAL A 131 -0.48 13.63 14.25
C VAL A 131 -1.23 12.64 13.36
N SER A 132 -0.75 12.33 12.17
CA SER A 132 -1.20 11.13 11.47
C SER A 132 -0.45 9.91 12.05
N PRO A 133 -1.05 8.71 12.06
CA PRO A 133 -0.31 7.52 12.46
C PRO A 133 0.90 7.31 11.56
N GLY A 134 2.09 7.11 12.11
CA GLY A 134 3.35 7.05 11.35
C GLY A 134 4.60 7.19 12.21
N ARG A 135 5.77 7.13 11.56
CA ARG A 135 7.07 7.39 12.18
C ARG A 135 7.43 8.85 11.99
N TYR A 136 7.95 9.49 13.04
CA TYR A 136 8.33 10.90 13.03
C TYR A 136 9.69 11.09 13.68
N TYR A 137 10.44 12.06 13.17
CA TYR A 137 11.62 12.60 13.83
C TYR A 137 11.26 13.94 14.46
N LEU A 138 11.68 14.14 15.70
CA LEU A 138 11.69 15.46 16.33
C LEU A 138 12.92 16.20 15.84
N GLU A 139 12.74 17.29 15.12
CA GLU A 139 13.82 18.23 14.82
C GLU A 139 13.69 19.45 15.73
N LEU A 140 14.81 19.90 16.26
CA LEU A 140 14.92 21.09 17.09
C LEU A 140 16.27 21.76 16.87
N GLU A 141 16.32 23.05 17.12
CA GLU A 141 17.57 23.80 17.16
C GLU A 141 17.95 24.06 18.61
N ALA A 142 19.14 23.61 19.01
CA ALA A 142 19.65 23.78 20.36
C ALA A 142 20.86 24.71 20.38
N CYS A 143 20.92 25.58 21.39
CA CYS A 143 22.10 26.35 21.72
C CYS A 143 22.45 26.10 23.18
N LEU A 144 23.68 25.67 23.42
CA LEU A 144 24.22 25.45 24.75
C LEU A 144 25.32 26.47 25.01
N ILE A 145 25.00 27.50 25.79
CA ILE A 145 25.96 28.54 26.16
C ILE A 145 26.59 28.13 27.49
N GLU A 146 27.92 28.03 27.49
CA GLU A 146 28.70 27.85 28.71
C GLU A 146 28.63 29.16 29.50
N THR A 147 28.05 29.10 30.70
CA THR A 147 28.01 30.29 31.55
C THR A 147 29.34 30.44 32.30
N ALA A 148 29.76 31.69 32.43
CA ALA A 148 30.86 32.15 33.27
C ALA A 148 30.79 31.57 34.70
N PRO A 149 31.94 31.52 35.42
CA PRO A 149 32.03 30.92 36.76
C PRO A 149 30.95 31.43 37.72
N PRO A 150 30.57 30.62 38.73
CA PRO A 150 29.49 30.95 39.65
C PRO A 150 29.72 32.33 40.29
N PRO A 151 28.66 33.12 40.55
CA PRO A 151 28.77 34.37 41.28
C PRO A 151 29.44 34.12 42.65
N ASP A 152 30.28 35.06 43.09
CA ASP A 152 31.04 34.96 44.33
C ASP A 152 30.14 34.52 45.51
N GLY A 153 30.46 33.35 46.09
CA GLY A 153 29.78 32.81 47.27
C GLY A 153 29.15 31.42 47.13
N MET A 154 29.07 30.82 45.94
CA MET A 154 28.62 29.41 45.79
C MET A 154 29.78 28.41 45.91
N LEU A 155 29.59 27.39 46.77
CA LEU A 155 30.56 26.31 46.97
C LEU A 155 30.82 25.53 45.65
N PRO A 156 32.07 25.41 45.19
CA PRO A 156 32.43 24.80 43.90
C PRO A 156 32.05 23.31 43.77
N GLY A 157 31.76 22.61 44.88
CA GLY A 157 31.33 21.21 44.86
C GLY A 157 29.92 20.96 44.30
N LEU A 158 29.05 21.98 44.29
CA LEU A 158 27.68 21.89 43.74
C LEU A 158 27.60 22.29 42.27
N PHE A 159 28.69 22.83 41.71
CA PHE A 159 28.77 23.37 40.35
C PHE A 159 29.77 22.53 39.53
N ARG A 160 29.40 21.30 39.18
CA ARG A 160 30.16 20.54 38.17
C ARG A 160 29.66 20.93 36.78
N PRO A 161 30.51 21.51 35.90
CA PRO A 161 30.12 21.74 34.52
C PRO A 161 29.93 20.38 33.84
N GLN A 162 28.68 20.04 33.50
CA GLN A 162 28.37 18.83 32.76
C GLN A 162 28.61 19.08 31.27
N GLU A 163 29.54 18.34 30.67
CA GLU A 163 29.91 18.53 29.26
C GLU A 163 28.73 18.26 28.32
N HIS A 164 27.89 17.28 28.65
CA HIS A 164 26.71 16.88 27.88
C HIS A 164 25.41 17.14 28.65
N VAL A 165 24.40 17.66 27.96
CA VAL A 165 23.06 17.90 28.50
C VAL A 165 22.09 16.94 27.84
N THR A 166 21.38 16.14 28.64
CA THR A 166 20.50 15.08 28.16
C THR A 166 19.04 15.48 28.32
N PHE A 167 18.29 15.32 27.24
CA PHE A 167 16.85 15.53 27.19
C PHE A 167 16.14 14.24 26.84
N GLU A 168 14.92 14.11 27.32
CA GLU A 168 14.03 13.00 26.99
C GLU A 168 12.73 13.52 26.39
N PHE A 169 12.37 12.98 25.25
CA PHE A 169 11.10 13.25 24.56
C PHE A 169 10.24 11.99 24.57
N HIS A 170 8.99 12.09 25.02
CA HIS A 170 8.10 10.93 25.10
C HIS A 170 6.62 11.30 24.95
N GLU A 171 5.82 10.30 24.58
CA GLU A 171 4.36 10.39 24.55
C GLU A 171 3.78 10.17 25.95
N LEU A 172 2.96 11.11 26.43
CA LEU A 172 2.20 10.99 27.68
C LEU A 172 0.90 10.23 27.44
N SER A 173 0.98 8.91 27.37
CA SER A 173 -0.19 8.06 27.32
C SER A 173 0.03 6.78 28.13
N LEU A 174 -1.02 6.29 28.78
CA LEU A 174 -1.02 5.02 29.52
C LEU A 174 -1.33 3.82 28.62
N LEU A 175 -1.52 4.06 27.32
CA LEU A 175 -1.88 3.04 26.36
C LEU A 175 -0.65 2.25 25.88
N PRO A 176 -0.83 0.97 25.47
CA PRO A 176 0.25 0.15 24.92
C PRO A 176 1.00 0.86 23.78
N GLY A 177 2.33 0.75 23.77
CA GLY A 177 3.22 1.38 22.78
C GLY A 177 3.69 2.81 23.12
N ALA A 178 3.06 3.53 24.06
CA ALA A 178 3.52 4.88 24.43
C ALA A 178 4.87 4.88 25.19
N ALA A 179 5.11 3.88 26.02
CA ALA A 179 6.39 3.72 26.72
C ALA A 179 7.56 3.50 25.73
N GLU A 180 7.28 2.88 24.57
CA GLU A 180 8.26 2.65 23.49
C GLU A 180 8.61 3.93 22.72
N ASN A 181 7.84 5.01 22.90
CA ASN A 181 8.03 6.31 22.27
C ASN A 181 8.94 7.26 23.06
N ARG A 182 9.65 6.78 24.08
CA ARG A 182 10.65 7.57 24.81
C ARG A 182 11.98 7.61 24.06
N ARG A 183 12.48 8.80 23.74
CA ARG A 183 13.77 9.04 23.10
C ARG A 183 14.61 9.98 23.94
N SER A 184 15.78 9.52 24.36
CA SER A 184 16.80 10.36 24.96
C SER A 184 17.75 10.87 23.89
N PHE A 185 18.17 12.13 24.00
CA PHE A 185 19.18 12.72 23.13
C PHE A 185 20.06 13.68 23.92
N GLU A 186 21.28 13.87 23.43
CA GLU A 186 22.28 14.71 24.08
C GLU A 186 22.56 15.95 23.24
N ILE A 187 22.70 17.08 23.92
CA ILE A 187 23.06 18.36 23.33
C ILE A 187 24.52 18.63 23.67
N ALA A 188 25.36 18.68 22.64
CA ALA A 188 26.78 19.00 22.76
C ALA A 188 26.99 20.52 22.93
N PRO A 189 28.07 20.95 23.61
CA PRO A 189 28.40 22.35 23.79
C PRO A 189 28.84 22.98 22.46
N VAL A 190 28.22 24.10 22.10
CA VAL A 190 28.59 24.86 20.90
C VAL A 190 29.75 25.78 21.30
N ARG A 191 30.92 25.61 20.66
CA ARG A 191 32.13 26.41 20.96
C ARG A 191 32.08 27.87 20.45
N ALA A 192 30.98 28.27 19.80
CA ALA A 192 30.83 29.57 19.15
C ALA A 192 29.66 30.37 19.73
N ASP A 193 29.86 31.68 19.87
CA ASP A 193 28.95 32.69 20.42
C ASP A 193 27.49 32.52 19.94
N GLY A 194 26.67 31.81 20.71
CA GLY A 194 25.21 31.77 20.54
C GLY A 194 24.70 31.08 19.26
N ALA A 195 25.54 30.32 18.55
CA ALA A 195 25.09 29.58 17.37
C ALA A 195 24.16 28.42 17.77
N PHE A 196 23.11 28.20 16.97
CA PHE A 196 22.18 27.09 17.15
C PHE A 196 22.61 25.91 16.28
N THR A 197 22.60 24.71 16.85
CA THR A 197 22.83 23.45 16.14
C THR A 197 21.50 22.73 15.92
N SER A 198 21.20 22.34 14.68
CA SER A 198 20.05 21.47 14.40
C SER A 198 20.32 20.08 14.96
N LEU A 199 19.34 19.53 15.65
CA LEU A 199 19.37 18.23 16.29
C LEU A 199 18.10 17.47 15.94
N GLN A 200 18.27 16.19 15.63
CA GLN A 200 17.19 15.29 15.28
C GLN A 200 17.13 14.14 16.28
N ALA A 201 15.95 13.91 16.87
CA ALA A 201 15.69 12.83 17.82
C ALA A 201 14.54 11.94 17.31
N GLY A 202 14.77 10.63 17.21
CA GLY A 202 13.77 9.69 16.70
C GLY A 202 14.39 8.40 16.16
N PRO A 203 13.61 7.54 15.49
CA PRO A 203 12.20 7.74 15.13
C PRO A 203 11.24 7.44 16.29
N VAL A 204 10.17 8.23 16.41
CA VAL A 204 9.03 8.03 17.32
C VAL A 204 7.84 7.51 16.50
N THR A 205 7.11 6.50 16.99
CA THR A 205 6.03 5.86 16.22
C THR A 205 4.68 6.17 16.84
N PHE A 206 3.87 7.01 16.18
CA PHE A 206 2.51 7.29 16.62
C PHE A 206 1.52 6.35 15.95
N THR A 207 0.67 5.69 16.74
CA THR A 207 -0.39 4.81 16.24
C THR A 207 -1.77 5.48 16.26
N ARG A 208 -1.88 6.66 16.87
CA ARG A 208 -3.15 7.34 17.19
C ARG A 208 -3.02 8.85 17.15
N SER A 209 -4.16 9.52 17.15
CA SER A 209 -4.30 10.98 17.15
C SER A 209 -5.57 11.38 17.92
N PRO A 210 -5.58 12.46 18.71
CA PRO A 210 -4.45 13.32 19.08
C PRO A 210 -3.52 12.68 20.13
N VAL A 211 -2.29 13.17 20.23
CA VAL A 211 -1.29 12.74 21.23
C VAL A 211 -0.88 13.89 22.14
N SER A 212 -0.43 13.54 23.34
CA SER A 212 0.23 14.48 24.26
C SER A 212 1.72 14.15 24.31
N LEU A 213 2.56 15.16 24.13
CA LEU A 213 4.01 15.01 24.00
C LEU A 213 4.69 15.79 25.11
N ARG A 214 5.74 15.21 25.69
CA ARG A 214 6.52 15.86 26.75
C ARG A 214 8.00 15.83 26.42
N LEU A 215 8.63 16.98 26.57
CA LEU A 215 10.07 17.15 26.60
C LEU A 215 10.51 17.43 28.05
N THR A 216 11.38 16.58 28.58
CA THR A 216 11.91 16.65 29.95
C THR A 216 13.42 16.73 29.95
N ALA A 217 13.98 17.59 30.79
CA ALA A 217 15.41 17.54 31.11
C ALA A 217 15.68 16.33 32.02
N ALA A 218 16.71 15.53 31.71
CA ALA A 218 17.05 14.34 32.50
C ALA A 218 17.62 14.69 33.89
N ALA A 219 18.22 15.87 34.01
CA ALA A 219 18.71 16.45 35.26
C ALA A 219 18.40 17.96 35.31
N GLY A 220 18.64 18.60 36.46
CA GLY A 220 18.66 20.06 36.53
C GLY A 220 20.03 20.58 36.08
N TYR A 221 20.05 21.55 35.16
CA TYR A 221 21.27 22.14 34.61
C TYR A 221 21.44 23.60 35.10
N PRO A 222 21.72 23.85 36.39
CA PRO A 222 21.76 25.21 36.96
C PRO A 222 22.91 26.06 36.41
N ALA A 223 23.99 25.41 35.96
CA ALA A 223 25.21 26.05 35.49
C ALA A 223 25.23 26.40 34.00
N ARG A 224 24.18 26.03 33.23
CA ARG A 224 24.17 26.16 31.77
C ARG A 224 22.96 26.94 31.27
N HIS A 225 23.19 27.77 30.27
CA HIS A 225 22.11 28.46 29.56
C HIS A 225 21.77 27.67 28.30
N ILE A 226 20.73 26.84 28.41
CA ILE A 226 20.19 26.03 27.31
C ILE A 226 19.05 26.82 26.65
N ARG A 227 19.11 26.99 25.33
CA ARG A 227 18.02 27.56 24.51
C ARG A 227 17.61 26.54 23.45
N LEU A 228 16.34 26.20 23.40
CA LEU A 228 15.77 25.33 22.37
C LEU A 228 14.76 26.11 21.54
N ARG A 229 14.79 25.99 20.22
CA ARG A 229 13.84 26.65 19.30
C ARG A 229 13.49 25.75 18.11
N ALA A 230 12.52 26.19 17.32
CA ALA A 230 12.10 25.53 16.08
C ALA A 230 11.73 24.04 16.26
N LEU A 231 11.09 23.68 17.37
CA LEU A 231 10.66 22.30 17.61
C LEU A 231 9.57 21.90 16.62
N ARG A 232 9.81 20.83 15.86
CA ARG A 232 8.87 20.30 14.88
C ARG A 232 8.97 18.79 14.75
N LEU A 233 7.83 18.15 14.49
CA LEU A 233 7.79 16.74 14.11
C LEU A 233 7.80 16.64 12.59
N ILE A 234 8.87 16.08 12.04
CA ILE A 234 8.97 15.78 10.61
C ILE A 234 8.54 14.33 10.44
N PRO A 235 7.56 14.03 9.56
CA PRO A 235 7.30 12.67 9.18
C PRO A 235 8.61 12.06 8.71
N ALA A 236 8.97 10.91 9.24
CA ALA A 236 9.93 10.08 8.55
C ALA A 236 9.23 9.74 7.22
N ALA A 237 9.54 10.50 6.16
CA ALA A 237 9.67 9.89 4.85
C ALA A 237 10.44 8.61 5.17
N GLN A 238 9.86 7.45 4.85
CA GLN A 238 10.68 6.24 4.82
C GLN A 238 12.01 6.71 4.24
N ASP A 239 13.12 6.49 4.94
CA ASP A 239 14.39 6.45 4.25
C ASP A 239 14.06 5.62 3.04
N ALA A 240 13.89 6.30 1.89
CA ALA A 240 13.79 5.64 0.63
C ALA A 240 15.08 4.84 0.71
N PRO A 241 15.00 3.50 0.83
CA PRO A 241 16.20 2.71 1.08
C PRO A 241 17.17 3.27 0.07
N THR A 242 18.29 3.84 0.54
CA THR A 242 19.30 4.34 -0.38
C THR A 242 19.46 3.16 -1.30
N ILE A 243 18.98 3.30 -2.54
CA ILE A 243 19.16 2.30 -3.56
C ILE A 243 20.63 2.50 -3.93
N VAL A 244 21.50 2.14 -2.98
CA VAL A 244 22.62 1.29 -3.31
C VAL A 244 21.92 0.17 -4.04
N SER A 245 22.08 0.17 -5.35
CA SER A 245 21.73 -0.95 -6.22
C SER A 245 21.94 -2.21 -5.39
N PRO A 246 20.91 -3.06 -5.18
CA PRO A 246 21.13 -4.26 -4.41
C PRO A 246 22.31 -4.95 -5.08
N ASP A 247 23.39 -5.15 -4.31
CA ASP A 247 24.46 -6.03 -4.73
C ASP A 247 23.77 -7.28 -5.27
N SER A 248 24.18 -7.73 -6.46
CA SER A 248 23.60 -8.86 -7.19
C SER A 248 23.69 -10.21 -6.43
N SER A 249 23.94 -10.17 -5.13
CA SER A 249 24.10 -11.27 -4.20
C SER A 249 22.99 -11.35 -3.13
N THR A 250 22.03 -10.42 -3.05
CA THR A 250 20.84 -10.66 -2.22
C THR A 250 19.90 -11.61 -2.97
N PRO A 251 19.58 -12.80 -2.43
CA PRO A 251 18.77 -13.79 -3.12
C PRO A 251 17.42 -13.17 -3.45
N THR A 252 17.04 -13.23 -4.73
CA THR A 252 15.73 -12.79 -5.17
C THR A 252 14.65 -13.60 -4.47
N LEU A 253 13.42 -13.09 -4.46
CA LEU A 253 12.27 -13.81 -3.90
C LEU A 253 12.13 -15.22 -4.50
N ASP A 254 12.53 -15.40 -5.75
CA ASP A 254 12.54 -16.70 -6.41
C ASP A 254 13.70 -17.58 -5.96
N ASP A 255 14.86 -17.01 -5.62
CA ASP A 255 15.97 -17.76 -4.99
C ASP A 255 15.60 -18.22 -3.57
N GLN A 256 14.90 -17.37 -2.82
CA GLN A 256 14.38 -17.73 -1.49
C GLN A 256 13.30 -18.81 -1.58
N ARG A 257 12.41 -18.75 -2.58
CA ARG A 257 11.40 -19.79 -2.84
C ARG A 257 12.05 -21.11 -3.24
N LYS A 258 13.08 -21.08 -4.08
CA LYS A 258 13.86 -22.26 -4.44
C LYS A 258 14.53 -22.87 -3.21
N SER A 259 15.21 -22.06 -2.41
CA SER A 259 15.84 -22.49 -1.16
C SER A 259 14.84 -23.09 -0.16
N LEU A 260 13.65 -22.51 0.00
CA LEU A 260 12.58 -23.09 0.82
C LEU A 260 12.09 -24.44 0.26
N SER A 261 11.90 -24.54 -1.05
CA SER A 261 11.46 -25.79 -1.68
C SER A 261 12.51 -26.91 -1.55
N GLU A 262 13.79 -26.57 -1.66
CA GLU A 262 14.92 -27.48 -1.51
C GLU A 262 15.07 -27.94 -0.06
N THR A 263 14.93 -27.03 0.92
CA THR A 263 14.98 -27.38 2.35
C THR A 263 13.79 -28.24 2.77
N LEU A 264 12.57 -27.96 2.28
CA LEU A 264 11.41 -28.82 2.52
C LEU A 264 11.58 -30.20 1.89
N ALA A 265 12.10 -30.27 0.66
CA ALA A 265 12.38 -31.56 0.01
C ALA A 265 13.46 -32.36 0.78
N ALA A 266 14.51 -31.69 1.27
CA ALA A 266 15.57 -32.31 2.05
C ALA A 266 15.07 -32.88 3.39
N VAL A 267 14.10 -32.23 4.04
CA VAL A 267 13.49 -32.72 5.29
C VAL A 267 12.45 -33.82 5.04
N GLN A 268 11.68 -33.73 3.95
CA GLN A 268 10.62 -34.70 3.64
C GLN A 268 11.17 -36.04 3.13
N LYS A 269 12.24 -36.01 2.32
CA LYS A 269 12.83 -37.21 1.71
C LYS A 269 13.17 -38.33 2.70
N PRO A 270 13.91 -38.09 3.81
CA PRO A 270 14.23 -39.15 4.76
C PRO A 270 13.00 -39.72 5.48
N ILE A 271 11.95 -38.92 5.70
CA ILE A 271 10.70 -39.36 6.34
C ILE A 271 9.93 -40.29 5.40
N VAL A 272 9.82 -39.91 4.12
CA VAL A 272 9.14 -40.72 3.10
C VAL A 272 9.92 -42.01 2.83
N ASP A 273 11.25 -41.94 2.72
CA ASP A 273 12.10 -43.11 2.51
C ASP A 273 12.00 -44.08 3.70
N GLY A 274 11.97 -43.57 4.94
CA GLY A 274 11.75 -44.39 6.14
C GLY A 274 10.37 -45.07 6.16
N TYR A 275 9.33 -44.39 5.68
CA TYR A 275 7.98 -44.97 5.58
C TYR A 275 7.87 -46.00 4.43
N LEU A 276 8.53 -45.76 3.30
CA LEU A 276 8.62 -46.76 2.23
C LEU A 276 9.40 -48.01 2.67
N GLN A 277 10.44 -47.83 3.49
CA GLN A 277 11.19 -48.93 4.09
C GLN A 277 10.29 -49.76 5.01
N SER A 278 9.51 -49.11 5.89
CA SER A 278 8.61 -49.82 6.80
C SER A 278 7.48 -50.56 6.07
N LEU A 279 6.96 -50.01 4.96
CA LEU A 279 6.01 -50.71 4.10
C LEU A 279 6.63 -51.95 3.42
N ARG A 280 7.90 -51.88 2.99
CA ARG A 280 8.63 -53.03 2.43
C ARG A 280 8.90 -54.10 3.48
N ASP A 281 9.27 -53.71 4.70
CA ASP A 281 9.48 -54.63 5.80
C ASP A 281 8.18 -55.31 6.23
N LEU A 282 7.05 -54.57 6.21
CA LEU A 282 5.72 -55.10 6.49
C LEU A 282 5.23 -56.07 5.40
N ALA A 283 5.52 -55.77 4.13
CA ALA A 283 5.26 -56.65 3.00
C ALA A 283 6.10 -57.94 3.05
N ALA A 284 7.34 -57.87 3.55
CA ALA A 284 8.21 -59.01 3.74
C ALA A 284 7.81 -59.88 4.94
N GLY A 285 7.34 -59.27 6.03
CA GLY A 285 6.91 -59.97 7.25
C GLY A 285 5.51 -60.60 7.17
N THR A 286 4.62 -60.06 6.33
CA THR A 286 3.23 -60.55 6.22
C THR A 286 2.79 -60.67 4.75
N PRO A 287 2.84 -61.87 4.14
CA PRO A 287 2.58 -62.04 2.70
C PRO A 287 1.14 -61.72 2.28
N ALA A 288 0.17 -61.76 3.20
CA ALA A 288 -1.23 -61.42 2.93
C ALA A 288 -1.47 -59.91 2.73
N LEU A 289 -0.56 -59.05 3.20
CA LEU A 289 -0.68 -57.58 3.11
C LEU A 289 0.21 -56.96 2.02
N LYS A 290 0.94 -57.81 1.28
CA LYS A 290 1.90 -57.39 0.26
C LYS A 290 1.28 -56.50 -0.81
N ASP A 291 0.13 -56.90 -1.36
CA ASP A 291 -0.54 -56.14 -2.42
C ASP A 291 -1.04 -54.76 -1.94
N ALA A 292 -1.47 -54.66 -0.66
CA ALA A 292 -1.89 -53.41 -0.05
C ALA A 292 -0.70 -52.48 0.24
N ALA A 293 0.41 -53.03 0.73
CA ALA A 293 1.65 -52.28 0.95
C ALA A 293 2.24 -51.76 -0.36
N ASP A 294 2.23 -52.56 -1.43
CA ASP A 294 2.69 -52.15 -2.76
C ASP A 294 1.76 -51.11 -3.42
N ALA A 295 0.45 -51.15 -3.12
CA ALA A 295 -0.50 -50.13 -3.58
C ALA A 295 -0.27 -48.77 -2.89
N GLU A 296 -0.06 -48.76 -1.57
CA GLU A 296 0.27 -47.54 -0.82
C GLU A 296 1.65 -46.98 -1.19
N ALA A 297 2.66 -47.84 -1.38
CA ALA A 297 3.96 -47.40 -1.90
C ALA A 297 3.84 -46.69 -3.26
N ARG A 298 3.03 -47.24 -4.18
CA ARG A 298 2.76 -46.62 -5.49
C ARG A 298 1.99 -45.30 -5.36
N ARG A 299 1.04 -45.20 -4.42
CA ARG A 299 0.30 -43.96 -4.14
C ARG A 299 1.22 -42.84 -3.66
N ILE A 300 2.16 -43.15 -2.76
CA ILE A 300 3.09 -42.18 -2.18
C ILE A 300 4.09 -41.69 -3.22
N ILE A 301 4.60 -42.59 -4.06
CA ILE A 301 5.48 -42.22 -5.20
C ILE A 301 4.74 -41.29 -6.17
N ARG A 302 3.47 -41.57 -6.48
CA ARG A 302 2.64 -40.71 -7.33
C ARG A 302 2.39 -39.33 -6.69
N MET A 303 2.11 -39.28 -5.38
CA MET A 303 1.95 -38.00 -4.66
C MET A 303 3.24 -37.18 -4.62
N LEU A 304 4.41 -37.82 -4.52
CA LEU A 304 5.71 -37.12 -4.53
C LEU A 304 6.00 -36.51 -5.91
N GLN A 305 5.63 -37.20 -6.99
CA GLN A 305 5.74 -36.69 -8.36
C GLN A 305 4.78 -35.51 -8.62
N ASP A 306 3.59 -35.52 -8.00
CA ASP A 306 2.60 -34.43 -8.10
C ASP A 306 2.92 -33.22 -7.19
N ASN A 307 3.79 -33.37 -6.18
CA ASN A 307 4.05 -32.33 -5.18
C ASN A 307 4.79 -31.08 -5.69
N GLY A 308 5.44 -31.16 -6.86
CA GLY A 308 5.98 -29.96 -7.54
C GLY A 308 4.89 -28.94 -7.91
N ARG A 309 3.65 -29.41 -8.12
CA ARG A 309 2.48 -28.56 -8.42
C ARG A 309 1.67 -28.17 -7.17
N SER A 310 1.70 -28.98 -6.10
CA SER A 310 0.91 -28.74 -4.89
C SER A 310 1.57 -27.71 -3.95
N THR A 311 2.91 -27.73 -3.85
CA THR A 311 3.69 -26.77 -3.07
C THR A 311 3.67 -25.37 -3.71
N GLN A 312 3.73 -25.29 -5.04
CA GLN A 312 3.48 -24.05 -5.79
C GLN A 312 2.07 -23.49 -5.56
N ARG A 313 1.05 -24.36 -5.42
CA ARG A 313 -0.32 -23.93 -5.06
C ARG A 313 -0.45 -23.48 -3.60
N LEU A 314 0.27 -24.11 -2.67
CA LEU A 314 0.28 -23.73 -1.25
C LEU A 314 1.04 -22.41 -1.01
N LEU A 315 2.14 -22.19 -1.73
CA LEU A 315 2.89 -20.92 -1.71
C LEU A 315 2.16 -19.81 -2.48
N GLY A 316 1.42 -20.16 -3.52
CA GLY A 316 0.49 -19.27 -4.21
C GLY A 316 -0.70 -18.87 -3.33
N ALA A 317 -1.20 -19.76 -2.47
CA ALA A 317 -2.33 -19.46 -1.56
C ALA A 317 -2.08 -18.30 -0.57
N ALA A 318 -0.82 -17.85 -0.41
CA ALA A 318 -0.49 -16.64 0.35
C ALA A 318 -0.81 -15.32 -0.39
N THR A 319 -1.19 -15.39 -1.68
CA THR A 319 -1.61 -14.23 -2.48
C THR A 319 -3.08 -14.40 -2.89
N PRO A 320 -3.97 -13.43 -2.61
CA PRO A 320 -5.43 -13.58 -2.80
C PRO A 320 -5.89 -13.75 -4.26
N LEU A 321 -4.98 -13.78 -5.25
CA LEU A 321 -5.25 -13.93 -6.69
C LEU A 321 -4.48 -15.09 -7.33
N SER A 322 -3.92 -16.02 -6.56
CA SER A 322 -3.10 -17.13 -7.06
C SER A 322 -3.81 -18.14 -7.97
N ALA A 323 -5.14 -18.03 -8.12
CA ALA A 323 -5.85 -18.81 -9.13
C ALA A 323 -5.74 -18.21 -10.54
N PHE A 324 -5.14 -17.03 -10.71
CA PHE A 324 -4.97 -16.36 -11.99
C PHE A 324 -3.50 -16.39 -12.43
N ASP A 325 -3.27 -16.65 -13.71
CA ASP A 325 -1.98 -16.48 -14.36
C ASP A 325 -1.78 -14.98 -14.65
N ASP A 326 -0.66 -14.43 -14.21
CA ASP A 326 -0.33 -13.01 -14.38
C ASP A 326 0.52 -12.83 -15.64
N LEU A 327 -0.01 -12.10 -16.62
CA LEU A 327 0.69 -11.73 -17.85
C LEU A 327 0.97 -10.23 -17.79
N ASP A 328 2.23 -9.85 -17.70
CA ASP A 328 2.64 -8.45 -17.64
C ASP A 328 3.22 -7.99 -18.98
N GLY A 329 2.98 -6.73 -19.36
CA GLY A 329 3.48 -6.17 -20.63
C GLY A 329 2.69 -6.58 -21.88
N ALA A 330 1.42 -6.99 -21.73
CA ALA A 330 0.57 -7.32 -22.86
C ALA A 330 0.13 -6.04 -23.60
N VAL A 331 0.08 -6.04 -24.94
CA VAL A 331 -0.24 -4.86 -25.76
C VAL A 331 -1.53 -5.07 -26.55
N PHE A 332 -2.44 -4.09 -26.50
CA PHE A 332 -3.68 -4.14 -27.26
C PHE A 332 -3.43 -4.14 -28.77
N VAL A 333 -4.06 -5.08 -29.49
CA VAL A 333 -3.98 -5.16 -30.95
C VAL A 333 -5.28 -4.64 -31.56
N PRO A 334 -5.25 -3.54 -32.33
CA PRO A 334 -6.43 -3.03 -33.01
C PRO A 334 -6.87 -4.01 -34.11
N ASP A 335 -8.09 -4.52 -34.01
CA ASP A 335 -8.71 -5.41 -34.98
C ASP A 335 -10.19 -5.02 -35.16
N PRO A 336 -10.73 -5.03 -36.39
CA PRO A 336 -12.16 -4.77 -36.64
C PRO A 336 -13.11 -5.72 -35.91
N ALA A 337 -12.66 -6.91 -35.54
CA ALA A 337 -13.42 -7.89 -34.76
C ALA A 337 -13.36 -7.65 -33.24
N ASN A 338 -12.69 -6.58 -32.78
CA ASN A 338 -12.71 -6.18 -31.38
C ASN A 338 -14.07 -5.60 -31.00
N GLU A 339 -14.50 -5.93 -29.78
CA GLU A 339 -15.68 -5.42 -29.10
C GLU A 339 -15.25 -4.75 -27.80
N GLY A 340 -16.20 -4.12 -27.09
CA GLY A 340 -15.89 -3.45 -25.82
C GLY A 340 -15.36 -4.39 -24.73
N ASP A 341 -15.88 -5.63 -24.67
CA ASP A 341 -15.55 -6.65 -23.67
C ASP A 341 -14.66 -7.79 -24.21
N ARG A 342 -14.50 -7.90 -25.53
CA ARG A 342 -13.74 -8.97 -26.20
C ARG A 342 -12.76 -8.38 -27.20
N PHE A 343 -11.47 -8.56 -26.99
CA PHE A 343 -10.46 -7.97 -27.88
C PHE A 343 -9.18 -8.79 -27.95
N PHE A 344 -8.33 -8.48 -28.93
CA PHE A 344 -7.04 -9.12 -29.10
C PHE A 344 -5.92 -8.38 -28.35
N VAL A 345 -5.03 -9.17 -27.75
CA VAL A 345 -3.84 -8.68 -27.06
C VAL A 345 -2.65 -9.51 -27.53
N GLU A 346 -1.51 -8.86 -27.72
CA GLU A 346 -0.23 -9.49 -28.01
C GLU A 346 0.60 -9.58 -26.72
N HIS A 347 1.10 -10.78 -26.42
CA HIS A 347 1.98 -11.03 -25.29
C HIS A 347 3.03 -12.06 -25.73
N ASP A 348 4.32 -11.76 -25.55
CA ASP A 348 5.45 -12.60 -25.96
C ASP A 348 5.36 -13.12 -27.41
N GLY A 349 4.97 -12.24 -28.34
CA GLY A 349 4.81 -12.56 -29.77
C GLY A 349 3.62 -13.49 -30.09
N SER A 350 2.79 -13.82 -29.09
CA SER A 350 1.58 -14.62 -29.25
C SER A 350 0.34 -13.73 -29.19
N ARG A 351 -0.53 -13.88 -30.20
CA ARG A 351 -1.80 -13.18 -30.26
C ARG A 351 -2.88 -13.94 -29.49
N LEU A 352 -3.35 -13.36 -28.40
CA LEU A 352 -4.36 -13.93 -27.50
C LEU A 352 -5.68 -13.17 -27.65
N ARG A 353 -6.80 -13.92 -27.63
CA ARG A 353 -8.15 -13.33 -27.59
C ARG A 353 -8.61 -13.27 -26.15
N VAL A 354 -8.82 -12.07 -25.63
CA VAL A 354 -9.19 -11.81 -24.23
C VAL A 354 -10.68 -11.46 -24.15
N GLN A 355 -11.34 -11.99 -23.11
CA GLN A 355 -12.69 -11.60 -22.71
C GLN A 355 -12.65 -11.07 -21.28
N LEU A 356 -13.23 -9.89 -21.05
CA LEU A 356 -13.30 -9.29 -19.71
C LEU A 356 -14.14 -10.15 -18.77
N LEU A 357 -13.62 -10.35 -17.56
CA LEU A 357 -14.34 -11.09 -16.53
C LEU A 357 -15.47 -10.24 -15.90
N TRP A 358 -16.63 -10.86 -15.69
CA TRP A 358 -17.82 -10.32 -14.99
C TRP A 358 -18.52 -9.10 -15.62
N VAL A 359 -18.11 -8.71 -16.82
CA VAL A 359 -18.64 -7.55 -17.51
C VAL A 359 -18.96 -7.95 -18.96
N GLU A 360 -20.15 -7.60 -19.46
CA GLU A 360 -20.49 -7.72 -20.90
C GLU A 360 -20.81 -6.33 -21.46
N CYS A 361 -20.34 -6.09 -22.67
CA CYS A 361 -20.68 -4.92 -23.48
C CYS A 361 -21.69 -5.31 -24.56
N ALA A 362 -22.38 -4.31 -25.12
CA ALA A 362 -23.32 -4.54 -26.22
C ALA A 362 -22.59 -5.15 -27.43
N PRO A 363 -23.13 -6.22 -28.05
CA PRO A 363 -22.53 -6.81 -29.25
C PRO A 363 -22.57 -5.80 -30.40
N VAL A 364 -21.51 -5.73 -31.19
CA VAL A 364 -21.49 -4.89 -32.40
C VAL A 364 -22.44 -5.45 -33.46
N ASP A 365 -22.55 -6.78 -33.54
CA ASP A 365 -23.51 -7.48 -34.40
C ASP A 365 -24.64 -8.10 -33.57
N ALA A 366 -25.69 -7.31 -33.29
CA ALA A 366 -26.85 -7.76 -32.50
C ALA A 366 -27.57 -8.98 -33.11
N ALA A 367 -27.48 -9.19 -34.43
CA ALA A 367 -28.04 -10.36 -35.12
C ALA A 367 -27.25 -11.66 -34.87
N ARG A 368 -25.93 -11.55 -34.64
CA ARG A 368 -25.06 -12.71 -34.40
C ARG A 368 -25.17 -13.21 -32.96
N ASP A 369 -25.32 -12.29 -32.01
CA ASP A 369 -25.41 -12.58 -30.57
C ASP A 369 -26.74 -12.07 -29.97
N ALA A 370 -27.86 -12.52 -30.52
CA ALA A 370 -29.20 -12.08 -30.12
C ALA A 370 -29.48 -12.25 -28.62
N ASP A 371 -28.98 -13.32 -28.00
CA ASP A 371 -29.12 -13.58 -26.57
C ASP A 371 -28.38 -12.55 -25.71
N ARG A 372 -27.19 -12.12 -26.14
CA ARG A 372 -26.38 -11.10 -25.43
C ARG A 372 -27.03 -9.73 -25.59
N ALA A 373 -27.47 -9.40 -26.81
CA ALA A 373 -28.23 -8.18 -27.07
C ALA A 373 -29.51 -8.12 -26.23
N GLY A 374 -30.24 -9.24 -26.10
CA GLY A 374 -31.44 -9.36 -25.25
C GLY A 374 -31.17 -9.03 -23.78
N ARG A 375 -30.15 -9.66 -23.17
CA ARG A 375 -29.78 -9.39 -21.77
C ARG A 375 -29.42 -7.92 -21.52
N ILE A 376 -28.70 -7.31 -22.46
CA ILE A 376 -28.24 -5.92 -22.34
C ILE A 376 -29.40 -4.94 -22.50
N ARG A 377 -30.33 -5.21 -23.43
CA ARG A 377 -31.58 -4.45 -23.56
C ARG A 377 -32.41 -4.51 -22.28
N GLU A 378 -32.52 -5.68 -21.67
CA GLU A 378 -33.25 -5.84 -20.40
C GLU A 378 -32.55 -5.10 -19.25
N HIS A 379 -31.22 -5.21 -19.17
CA HIS A 379 -30.42 -4.62 -18.08
C HIS A 379 -30.42 -3.09 -18.11
N PHE A 380 -30.12 -2.50 -19.28
CA PHE A 380 -30.09 -1.05 -19.46
C PHE A 380 -31.47 -0.45 -19.78
N ARG A 381 -32.49 -1.27 -20.09
CA ARG A 381 -33.83 -0.84 -20.52
C ARG A 381 -33.78 0.04 -21.76
N ILE A 382 -33.10 -0.43 -22.79
CA ILE A 382 -32.89 0.25 -24.08
C ILE A 382 -33.47 -0.58 -25.22
N GLU A 383 -33.95 0.09 -26.28
CA GLU A 383 -34.49 -0.57 -27.47
C GLU A 383 -33.38 -0.90 -28.49
N ASP A 384 -32.46 0.04 -28.69
CA ASP A 384 -31.33 -0.09 -29.60
C ASP A 384 -30.01 -0.32 -28.84
N THR A 385 -29.26 -1.32 -29.27
CA THR A 385 -27.94 -1.71 -28.73
C THR A 385 -26.77 -1.24 -29.57
N ASP A 386 -27.00 -0.74 -30.78
CA ASP A 386 -25.93 -0.45 -31.74
C ASP A 386 -25.11 0.77 -31.32
N SER A 387 -25.78 1.81 -30.81
CA SER A 387 -25.12 3.01 -30.27
C SER A 387 -24.17 2.70 -29.10
N PRO A 388 -24.60 2.04 -28.00
CA PRO A 388 -23.69 1.70 -26.92
C PRO A 388 -22.62 0.67 -27.33
N ALA A 389 -22.89 -0.21 -28.31
CA ALA A 389 -21.90 -1.15 -28.82
C ALA A 389 -20.73 -0.45 -29.53
N ARG A 390 -21.03 0.53 -30.40
CA ARG A 390 -19.99 1.32 -31.09
C ARG A 390 -19.19 2.16 -30.11
N LEU A 391 -19.87 2.83 -29.18
CA LEU A 391 -19.23 3.64 -28.15
C LEU A 391 -18.32 2.80 -27.25
N ALA A 392 -18.75 1.60 -26.82
CA ALA A 392 -17.93 0.70 -26.04
C ALA A 392 -16.68 0.24 -26.82
N ARG A 393 -16.83 -0.11 -28.10
CA ARG A 393 -15.70 -0.51 -28.95
C ARG A 393 -14.68 0.62 -29.14
N GLU A 394 -15.15 1.80 -29.50
CA GLU A 394 -14.29 2.98 -29.71
C GLU A 394 -13.60 3.41 -28.41
N PHE A 395 -14.32 3.36 -27.30
CA PHE A 395 -13.77 3.64 -25.98
C PHE A 395 -12.69 2.63 -25.60
N THR A 396 -12.91 1.32 -25.80
CA THR A 396 -11.91 0.29 -25.52
C THR A 396 -10.68 0.42 -26.41
N ALA A 397 -10.86 0.68 -27.71
CA ALA A 397 -9.75 0.89 -28.63
C ALA A 397 -8.91 2.11 -28.21
N GLY A 398 -9.53 3.29 -28.07
CA GLY A 398 -8.80 4.51 -27.74
C GLY A 398 -8.21 4.52 -26.32
N TYR A 399 -8.80 3.78 -25.39
CA TYR A 399 -8.31 3.74 -24.01
C TYR A 399 -7.13 2.79 -23.80
N LEU A 400 -7.11 1.66 -24.50
CA LEU A 400 -6.09 0.60 -24.36
C LEU A 400 -4.94 0.73 -25.36
N GLU A 401 -5.12 1.48 -26.46
CA GLU A 401 -4.10 1.67 -27.48
C GLU A 401 -2.82 2.29 -26.91
N GLY A 402 -1.68 1.67 -27.25
CA GLY A 402 -0.35 2.13 -26.85
C GLY A 402 0.00 1.95 -25.36
N LYS A 403 -0.87 1.34 -24.55
CA LYS A 403 -0.62 1.15 -23.11
C LYS A 403 -0.20 -0.28 -22.78
N PRO A 404 0.79 -0.48 -21.90
CA PRO A 404 1.10 -1.81 -21.38
C PRO A 404 -0.02 -2.26 -20.44
N LEU A 405 -0.54 -3.46 -20.70
CA LEU A 405 -1.62 -4.08 -19.94
C LEU A 405 -1.07 -5.22 -19.10
N ARG A 406 -1.51 -5.28 -17.84
CA ARG A 406 -1.33 -6.44 -16.98
C ARG A 406 -2.62 -7.25 -16.97
N LEU A 407 -2.57 -8.49 -17.41
CA LEU A 407 -3.72 -9.38 -17.49
C LEU A 407 -3.65 -10.43 -16.39
N LEU A 408 -4.66 -10.49 -15.53
CA LEU A 408 -4.87 -11.64 -14.65
C LEU A 408 -5.81 -12.62 -15.35
N VAL A 409 -5.22 -13.63 -15.96
CA VAL A 409 -5.87 -14.67 -16.75
C VAL A 409 -6.41 -15.76 -15.85
N ARG A 410 -7.68 -16.12 -16.02
CA ARG A 410 -8.26 -17.27 -15.33
C ARG A 410 -7.89 -18.57 -16.07
N PRO A 411 -7.54 -19.66 -15.36
CA PRO A 411 -7.22 -20.93 -15.97
C PRO A 411 -8.48 -21.52 -16.62
N GLY A 412 -8.42 -21.67 -17.94
CA GLY A 412 -9.52 -22.18 -18.75
C GLY A 412 -9.80 -21.28 -19.96
N LYS A 413 -10.06 -21.91 -21.11
CA LYS A 413 -10.52 -21.21 -22.32
C LYS A 413 -12.03 -21.31 -22.40
N ASN A 414 -12.68 -20.23 -22.79
CA ASN A 414 -14.11 -20.21 -23.09
C ASN A 414 -14.39 -21.06 -24.35
N LYS A 415 -15.66 -21.41 -24.57
CA LYS A 415 -16.11 -22.17 -25.76
C LYS A 415 -15.68 -21.51 -27.07
N ASP A 416 -15.50 -20.19 -27.06
CA ASP A 416 -15.09 -19.36 -28.20
C ASP A 416 -13.56 -19.31 -28.40
N GLY A 417 -12.80 -20.06 -27.60
CA GLY A 417 -11.32 -20.04 -27.58
C GLY A 417 -10.72 -18.81 -26.89
N SER A 418 -11.56 -17.89 -26.39
CA SER A 418 -11.14 -16.70 -25.64
C SER A 418 -10.71 -17.04 -24.22
N ILE A 419 -9.78 -16.24 -23.71
CA ILE A 419 -9.26 -16.34 -22.36
C ILE A 419 -9.99 -15.31 -21.49
N SER A 420 -10.56 -15.74 -20.36
CA SER A 420 -11.23 -14.83 -19.44
C SER A 420 -10.19 -14.14 -18.55
N ALA A 421 -10.08 -12.81 -18.60
CA ALA A 421 -9.07 -12.08 -17.85
C ALA A 421 -9.61 -10.80 -17.18
N LEU A 422 -8.95 -10.41 -16.09
CA LEU A 422 -9.04 -9.08 -15.51
C LEU A 422 -7.91 -8.22 -16.10
N VAL A 423 -8.23 -6.99 -16.51
CA VAL A 423 -7.28 -6.13 -17.22
C VAL A 423 -6.93 -4.97 -16.30
N PHE A 424 -5.65 -4.84 -15.98
CA PHE A 424 -5.11 -3.80 -15.14
C PHE A 424 -4.25 -2.86 -15.98
N LEU A 425 -4.53 -1.57 -15.87
CA LEU A 425 -3.64 -0.52 -16.34
C LEU A 425 -2.86 0.05 -15.15
N PRO A 426 -1.57 0.40 -15.33
CA PRO A 426 -0.76 0.96 -14.25
C PRO A 426 -1.35 2.23 -13.62
N GLU A 427 -1.98 3.09 -14.43
CA GLU A 427 -2.45 4.40 -13.98
C GLU A 427 -3.83 4.38 -13.31
N VAL A 428 -4.70 3.44 -13.68
CA VAL A 428 -6.13 3.46 -13.30
C VAL A 428 -6.56 2.21 -12.54
N GLY A 429 -5.73 1.16 -12.55
CA GLY A 429 -6.07 -0.13 -11.98
C GLY A 429 -7.00 -0.91 -12.90
N LEU A 430 -8.09 -1.45 -12.35
CA LEU A 430 -8.99 -2.37 -13.07
C LEU A 430 -9.79 -1.64 -14.17
N TYR A 431 -9.56 -2.00 -15.43
CA TYR A 431 -10.20 -1.41 -16.61
C TYR A 431 -11.73 -1.56 -16.59
N GLN A 432 -12.23 -2.72 -16.15
CA GLN A 432 -13.66 -3.00 -16.02
C GLN A 432 -14.42 -1.94 -15.23
N ASN A 433 -13.78 -1.34 -14.21
CA ASN A 433 -14.40 -0.27 -13.42
C ASN A 433 -14.74 0.94 -14.27
N ILE A 434 -13.89 1.28 -15.23
CA ILE A 434 -14.05 2.46 -16.09
C ILE A 434 -15.24 2.25 -17.04
N LEU A 435 -15.32 1.07 -17.67
CA LEU A 435 -16.43 0.71 -18.55
C LEU A 435 -17.77 0.76 -17.82
N VAL A 436 -17.82 0.24 -16.59
CA VAL A 436 -19.02 0.25 -15.76
C VAL A 436 -19.36 1.67 -15.29
N ASP A 437 -18.37 2.47 -14.90
CA ASP A 437 -18.56 3.87 -14.45
C ASP A 437 -19.10 4.76 -15.57
N GLN A 438 -18.72 4.50 -16.83
CA GLN A 438 -19.22 5.19 -18.02
C GLN A 438 -20.56 4.61 -18.53
N GLY A 439 -21.08 3.56 -17.89
CA GLY A 439 -22.35 2.94 -18.31
C GLY A 439 -22.27 2.27 -19.68
N LEU A 440 -21.09 1.82 -20.10
CA LEU A 440 -20.88 1.13 -21.39
C LEU A 440 -20.94 -0.40 -21.24
N ALA A 441 -20.89 -0.91 -20.01
CA ALA A 441 -20.87 -2.33 -19.75
C ALA A 441 -21.72 -2.72 -18.53
N ALA A 442 -22.37 -3.87 -18.63
CA ALA A 442 -23.25 -4.43 -17.61
C ALA A 442 -22.50 -5.46 -16.75
N VAL A 443 -22.73 -5.43 -15.44
CA VAL A 443 -22.13 -6.39 -14.52
C VAL A 443 -22.96 -7.68 -14.48
N ILE A 444 -22.30 -8.83 -14.67
CA ILE A 444 -22.98 -10.13 -14.78
C ILE A 444 -22.75 -10.98 -13.54
N ALA A 445 -23.77 -11.77 -13.22
CA ALA A 445 -23.67 -12.79 -12.18
C ALA A 445 -22.64 -13.87 -12.58
N PRO A 446 -21.64 -14.15 -11.74
CA PRO A 446 -20.62 -15.13 -12.04
C PRO A 446 -21.24 -16.53 -12.12
N ARG A 447 -20.85 -17.30 -13.15
CA ARG A 447 -21.33 -18.67 -13.39
C ARG A 447 -20.66 -19.72 -12.50
N GLU A 448 -19.57 -19.35 -11.82
CA GLU A 448 -18.72 -20.28 -11.08
C GLU A 448 -18.49 -19.82 -9.64
N LYS A 449 -18.10 -20.76 -8.76
CA LYS A 449 -17.84 -20.51 -7.34
C LYS A 449 -16.61 -19.61 -7.18
N ARG A 450 -16.79 -18.52 -6.43
CA ARG A 450 -15.77 -17.49 -6.23
C ARG A 450 -14.96 -17.66 -4.96
N GLY A 451 -13.71 -17.24 -5.01
CA GLY A 451 -12.92 -16.95 -3.80
C GLY A 451 -13.43 -15.68 -3.07
N VAL A 452 -12.95 -15.45 -1.84
CA VAL A 452 -13.33 -14.28 -1.03
C VAL A 452 -12.90 -12.97 -1.71
N SER A 453 -11.72 -12.94 -2.32
CA SER A 453 -11.17 -11.80 -3.07
C SER A 453 -11.94 -11.50 -4.36
N GLU A 454 -12.29 -12.53 -5.13
CA GLU A 454 -13.12 -12.41 -6.34
C GLU A 454 -14.53 -11.88 -6.02
N THR A 455 -15.07 -12.27 -4.87
CA THR A 455 -16.35 -11.75 -4.39
C THR A 455 -16.25 -10.25 -4.12
N GLY A 456 -15.19 -9.78 -3.46
CA GLY A 456 -14.96 -8.36 -3.21
C GLY A 456 -14.78 -7.51 -4.48
N LEU A 457 -14.05 -8.01 -5.48
CA LEU A 457 -13.89 -7.31 -6.77
C LEU A 457 -15.22 -7.19 -7.52
N HIS A 458 -16.02 -8.25 -7.52
CA HIS A 458 -17.35 -8.22 -8.13
C HIS A 458 -18.32 -7.30 -7.40
N ASP A 459 -18.32 -7.32 -6.06
CA ASP A 459 -19.13 -6.40 -5.25
C ASP A 459 -18.74 -4.94 -5.51
N SER A 460 -17.45 -4.67 -5.75
CA SER A 460 -16.97 -3.35 -6.18
C SER A 460 -17.54 -2.94 -7.54
N LEU A 461 -17.57 -3.84 -8.53
CA LEU A 461 -18.18 -3.59 -9.83
C LEU A 461 -19.69 -3.31 -9.70
N LEU A 462 -20.42 -4.10 -8.89
CA LEU A 462 -21.84 -3.86 -8.63
C LEU A 462 -22.09 -2.52 -7.93
N ALA A 463 -21.24 -2.13 -6.98
CA ALA A 463 -21.34 -0.84 -6.31
C ALA A 463 -21.13 0.32 -7.30
N ARG A 464 -20.18 0.18 -8.21
CA ARG A 464 -19.90 1.17 -9.27
C ARG A 464 -21.04 1.26 -10.28
N GLU A 465 -21.60 0.14 -10.71
CA GLU A 465 -22.76 0.12 -11.60
C GLU A 465 -23.95 0.87 -10.99
N ARG A 466 -24.26 0.60 -9.71
CA ARG A 466 -25.29 1.33 -8.96
C ARG A 466 -24.96 2.82 -8.82
N ALA A 467 -23.69 3.18 -8.71
CA ALA A 467 -23.27 4.58 -8.65
C ALA A 467 -23.44 5.27 -10.02
N ALA A 468 -23.06 4.60 -11.12
CA ALA A 468 -23.25 5.09 -12.49
C ALA A 468 -24.74 5.32 -12.80
N GLN A 469 -25.62 4.38 -12.39
CA GLN A 469 -27.06 4.52 -12.55
C GLN A 469 -27.65 5.73 -11.80
N ARG A 470 -27.04 6.16 -10.69
CA ARG A 470 -27.53 7.28 -9.86
C ARG A 470 -27.00 8.65 -10.30
N ARG A 471 -26.00 8.71 -11.20
CA ARG A 471 -25.39 9.96 -11.66
C ARG A 471 -26.37 10.76 -12.54
N LYS A 472 -26.29 12.09 -12.45
CA LYS A 472 -27.04 13.04 -13.30
C LYS A 472 -26.06 14.03 -13.95
N PRO A 473 -25.99 14.12 -15.29
CA PRO A 473 -26.69 13.26 -16.26
C PRO A 473 -26.22 11.79 -16.17
N ALA A 474 -27.11 10.85 -16.52
CA ALA A 474 -26.77 9.43 -16.55
C ALA A 474 -25.72 9.17 -17.65
N PRO A 475 -24.70 8.33 -17.41
CA PRO A 475 -23.64 8.07 -18.38
C PRO A 475 -24.00 6.93 -19.35
N GLY A 476 -23.54 7.04 -20.60
CA GLY A 476 -23.58 5.96 -21.58
C GLY A 476 -24.97 5.38 -21.85
N ALA A 477 -25.10 4.05 -21.78
CA ALA A 477 -26.35 3.34 -22.03
C ALA A 477 -27.46 3.70 -21.03
N TRP A 478 -27.11 4.14 -19.81
CA TRP A 478 -28.11 4.60 -18.83
C TRP A 478 -28.83 5.88 -19.29
N ALA A 479 -28.17 6.75 -20.05
CA ALA A 479 -28.77 7.97 -20.60
C ALA A 479 -29.89 7.67 -21.61
N LEU A 480 -29.68 6.64 -22.44
CA LEU A 480 -30.62 6.21 -23.47
C LEU A 480 -31.94 5.70 -22.85
N SER A 481 -31.85 5.10 -21.66
CA SER A 481 -33.01 4.63 -20.90
C SER A 481 -33.88 5.78 -20.36
N GLU A 482 -33.28 6.94 -20.02
CA GLU A 482 -34.02 8.13 -19.57
C GLU A 482 -34.63 8.88 -20.75
N GLY A 483 -33.94 8.90 -21.89
CA GLY A 483 -34.44 9.45 -23.16
C GLY A 483 -35.66 8.71 -23.69
N ALA A 484 -35.70 7.38 -23.56
CA ALA A 484 -36.85 6.54 -23.96
C ALA A 484 -38.08 6.68 -23.04
N ARG A 485 -37.94 7.30 -21.86
CA ARG A 485 -39.05 7.53 -20.89
C ARG A 485 -39.68 8.91 -20.98
N ARG A 486 -39.14 9.80 -21.81
CA ARG A 486 -39.72 11.10 -22.14
C ARG A 486 -40.40 11.00 -23.50
#